data_AF-A0A267B185-F1
#
_entry.id   AF-A0A267B185-F1
#
_cell.length_a   1.000
_cell.length_b   1.000
_cell.length_c   1.000
_cell.angle_alpha   90.00
_cell.angle_beta   90.00
_cell.angle_gamma   90.00
#
_symmetry.space_group_name_H-M   'P 1'
#
loop_
_entity.id
_entity.type
_entity.pdbx_description
1 polymer ?
#
loop_
_entity_poly.entity_id
_entity_poly.type
_entity_poly.pdbx_seq_one_letter_code
_entity_poly.pdbx_strand_id
1 'polypeptide(L)'
;MKSAQTCSLLLQRNPDYNLAIPCSARNLPLLETQDYARRSVYAHDNPAPVLVNNQQYYTLLSTLAQYIWDSCGEQTLLLAQVRMPSIDLALPKNLLDPRVTMGAHLWNEALFWARQLQTPVVWISAEQIRRDLWDGGDNLLHIAAWNTAQTPAITEWFLPDLDYFAAQVHTSPVHEPFTTSQPKCTHVQV
;
A
#
# COMPACT_ATOMS: atom_id res chain seq x y z
N MET A 1 0.81 2.69 -27.18
CA MET A 1 0.44 2.34 -25.79
C MET A 1 0.42 3.63 -24.98
N LYS A 2 -0.63 3.89 -24.18
CA LYS A 2 -0.59 4.99 -23.20
C LYS A 2 0.51 4.66 -22.19
N SER A 3 1.51 5.52 -22.06
CA SER A 3 2.62 5.32 -21.11
C SER A 3 2.13 5.59 -19.69
N ALA A 4 2.47 4.70 -18.76
CA ALA A 4 2.23 4.92 -17.34
C ALA A 4 3.41 5.68 -16.73
N GLN A 5 3.13 6.55 -15.76
CA GLN A 5 4.15 6.96 -14.80
C GLN A 5 4.14 5.93 -13.66
N THR A 6 5.30 5.41 -13.27
CA THR A 6 5.40 4.41 -12.20
C THR A 6 6.45 4.80 -11.19
N CYS A 7 6.20 4.55 -9.90
CA CYS A 7 7.22 4.62 -8.87
C CYS A 7 7.02 3.51 -7.84
N SER A 8 8.11 3.17 -7.16
CA SER A 8 8.08 2.34 -5.97
C SER A 8 8.70 3.12 -4.83
N LEU A 9 8.06 3.06 -3.67
CA LEU A 9 8.48 3.77 -2.47
C LEU A 9 8.73 2.75 -1.37
N LEU A 10 9.92 2.78 -0.78
CA LEU A 10 10.26 1.99 0.40
C LEU A 10 9.97 2.83 1.64
N LEU A 11 9.09 2.32 2.52
CA LEU A 11 8.86 2.93 3.83
C LEU A 11 9.99 2.51 4.77
N GLN A 12 10.68 3.48 5.37
CA GLN A 12 11.87 3.23 6.19
C GLN A 12 11.67 3.48 7.68
N ARG A 13 10.60 4.17 8.05
CA ARG A 13 10.34 4.57 9.43
C ARG A 13 8.89 4.33 9.82
N ASN A 14 8.67 3.93 11.08
CA ASN A 14 7.33 3.88 11.66
C ASN A 14 6.74 5.29 11.81
N PRO A 15 5.43 5.46 11.59
CA PRO A 15 4.79 6.78 11.65
C PRO A 15 4.81 7.37 13.07
N ASP A 16 4.86 6.52 14.10
CA ASP A 16 4.92 6.92 15.50
C ASP A 16 6.36 7.12 16.01
N TYR A 17 7.38 7.11 15.14
CA TYR A 17 8.79 7.13 15.56
C TYR A 17 9.11 8.26 16.56
N ASN A 18 8.50 9.43 16.42
CA ASN A 18 8.73 10.59 17.32
C ASN A 18 7.72 10.69 18.48
N LEU A 19 6.75 9.78 18.58
CA LEU A 19 5.72 9.83 19.61
C LEU A 19 6.16 9.01 20.83
N ALA A 20 6.16 9.66 21.99
CA ALA A 20 6.17 8.96 23.26
C ALA A 20 4.81 8.26 23.41
N ILE A 21 4.72 7.01 22.96
CA ILE A 21 3.50 6.21 23.14
C ILE A 21 3.40 5.93 24.65
N PRO A 22 2.34 6.40 25.34
CA PRO A 22 2.13 6.02 26.72
C PRO A 22 2.09 4.50 26.75
N CYS A 23 2.99 3.89 27.53
CA CYS A 23 3.03 2.46 27.75
C CYS A 23 1.74 2.08 28.48
N SER A 24 0.66 1.97 27.71
CA SER A 24 -0.52 1.22 28.10
C SER A 24 -0.03 -0.22 28.01
N ALA A 25 0.69 -0.64 29.04
CA ALA A 25 0.84 -2.03 29.37
C ALA A 25 -0.58 -2.54 29.67
N ARG A 26 -1.40 -2.74 28.63
CA ARG A 26 -2.23 -3.92 28.62
C ARG A 26 -1.22 -5.04 28.62
N ASN A 27 -0.88 -5.49 29.82
CA ASN A 27 -0.13 -6.70 30.06
C ASN A 27 -0.93 -7.84 29.42
N LEU A 28 -0.83 -7.99 28.09
CA LEU A 28 -0.96 -9.29 27.49
C LEU A 28 0.12 -10.11 28.19
N PRO A 29 -0.23 -11.21 28.87
CA PRO A 29 0.78 -12.01 29.51
C PRO A 29 1.73 -12.47 28.40
N LEU A 30 2.97 -11.97 28.44
CA LEU A 30 4.03 -12.36 27.51
C LEU A 30 4.48 -13.74 27.98
N LEU A 31 3.75 -14.77 27.55
CA LEU A 31 3.90 -16.13 28.03
C LEU A 31 4.91 -16.90 27.19
N GLU A 32 4.96 -16.57 25.90
CA GLU A 32 5.76 -17.30 24.93
C GLU A 32 6.91 -16.45 24.40
N THR A 33 8.00 -17.09 23.98
CA THR A 33 9.18 -16.43 23.39
C THR A 33 8.80 -15.49 22.24
N GLN A 34 7.75 -15.82 21.50
CA GLN A 34 7.22 -15.00 20.41
C GLN A 34 6.60 -13.67 20.85
N ASP A 35 6.05 -13.59 22.06
CA ASP A 35 5.46 -12.35 22.58
C ASP A 35 6.54 -11.32 22.90
N TYR A 36 7.68 -11.80 23.41
CA TYR A 36 8.87 -10.98 23.63
C TYR A 36 9.48 -10.49 22.31
N ALA A 37 9.51 -11.35 21.28
CA ALA A 37 9.98 -10.97 19.94
C ALA A 37 9.08 -9.91 19.28
N ARG A 38 7.76 -10.00 19.45
CA ARG A 38 6.84 -8.93 19.00
C ARG A 38 7.11 -7.62 19.72
N ARG A 39 7.31 -7.66 21.05
CA ARG A 39 7.59 -6.45 21.84
C ARG A 39 8.91 -5.78 21.46
N SER A 40 9.97 -6.54 21.21
CA SER A 40 11.27 -5.96 20.80
C SER A 40 11.20 -5.27 19.45
N VAL A 41 10.27 -5.67 18.57
CA VAL A 41 10.13 -5.06 17.26
C VAL A 41 9.48 -3.68 17.31
N TYR A 42 8.59 -3.45 18.29
CA TYR A 42 8.02 -2.13 18.60
C TYR A 42 8.93 -1.27 19.48
N ALA A 43 10.16 -1.71 19.79
CA ALA A 43 11.12 -0.91 20.51
C ALA A 43 11.51 0.32 19.68
N HIS A 44 11.60 1.47 20.33
CA HIS A 44 11.86 2.76 19.70
C HIS A 44 13.22 2.81 18.97
N ASP A 45 14.19 2.00 19.40
CA ASP A 45 15.55 1.91 18.89
C ASP A 45 15.78 0.74 17.90
N ASN A 46 14.72 0.07 17.45
CA ASN A 46 14.85 -1.04 16.50
C ASN A 46 15.22 -0.54 15.07
N PRO A 47 16.38 -0.94 14.52
CA PRO A 47 16.81 -0.50 13.19
C PRO A 47 16.04 -1.13 12.00
N ALA A 48 15.21 -2.16 12.21
CA ALA A 48 14.36 -2.76 11.18
C ALA A 48 13.27 -3.64 11.82
N PRO A 49 11.95 -3.54 11.52
CA PRO A 49 11.29 -3.09 10.28
C PRO A 49 10.18 -2.02 10.50
N VAL A 50 9.72 -1.38 9.41
CA VAL A 50 8.47 -0.61 9.44
C VAL A 50 7.29 -1.56 9.64
N LEU A 51 6.51 -1.35 10.69
CA LEU A 51 5.26 -2.02 10.97
C LEU A 51 4.16 -0.97 11.06
N VAL A 52 3.18 -1.07 10.17
CA VAL A 52 2.06 -0.16 10.09
C VAL A 52 0.83 -0.88 10.61
N ASN A 53 0.33 -0.50 11.78
CA ASN A 53 -0.87 -1.13 12.31
C ASN A 53 -2.08 -0.88 11.38
N ASN A 54 -3.18 -1.63 11.56
CA ASN A 54 -4.34 -1.53 10.66
C ASN A 54 -4.88 -0.09 10.53
N GLN A 55 -4.98 0.65 11.64
CA GLN A 55 -5.47 2.03 11.61
C GLN A 55 -4.53 2.95 10.82
N GLN A 56 -3.23 2.86 11.05
CA GLN A 56 -2.22 3.63 10.32
C GLN A 56 -2.19 3.25 8.84
N TYR A 57 -2.42 1.98 8.52
CA TYR A 57 -2.45 1.48 7.15
C TYR A 57 -3.59 2.10 6.35
N TYR A 58 -4.81 2.12 6.89
CA TYR A 58 -5.93 2.76 6.20
C TYR A 58 -5.88 4.28 6.26
N THR A 59 -5.26 4.85 7.29
CA THR A 59 -4.99 6.30 7.32
C THR A 59 -4.04 6.67 6.19
N LEU A 60 -2.96 5.89 6.00
CA LEU A 60 -2.04 6.06 4.87
C LEU A 60 -2.78 5.97 3.54
N LEU A 61 -3.56 4.91 3.31
CA LEU A 61 -4.32 4.76 2.05
C LEU A 61 -5.31 5.91 1.82
N SER A 62 -6.02 6.34 2.86
CA SER A 62 -6.94 7.47 2.82
C SER A 62 -6.20 8.76 2.43
N THR A 63 -5.06 9.01 3.06
CA THR A 63 -4.21 10.16 2.76
C THR A 63 -3.76 10.13 1.31
N LEU A 64 -3.27 8.99 0.82
CA LEU A 64 -2.87 8.82 -0.59
C LEU A 64 -4.05 9.05 -1.55
N ALA A 65 -5.25 8.55 -1.22
CA ALA A 65 -6.43 8.73 -2.05
C ALA A 65 -6.80 10.22 -2.20
N GLN A 66 -6.77 10.99 -1.11
CA GLN A 66 -7.03 12.41 -1.16
C GLN A 66 -6.02 13.14 -2.04
N TYR A 67 -4.73 12.87 -1.86
CA TYR A 67 -3.67 13.51 -2.65
C TYR A 67 -3.74 13.18 -4.14
N ILE A 68 -4.16 11.97 -4.49
CA ILE A 68 -4.42 11.59 -5.87
C ILE A 68 -5.51 12.45 -6.47
N TRP A 69 -6.61 12.71 -5.76
CA TRP A 69 -7.65 13.59 -6.26
C TRP A 69 -7.21 15.05 -6.34
N ASP A 70 -6.45 15.52 -5.35
CA ASP A 70 -5.92 16.89 -5.34
C ASP A 70 -4.95 17.13 -6.52
N SER A 71 -4.16 16.12 -6.89
CA SER A 71 -3.10 16.24 -7.91
C SER A 71 -3.54 15.84 -9.33
N CYS A 72 -4.31 14.75 -9.45
CA CYS A 72 -4.78 14.22 -10.74
C CYS A 72 -6.19 14.69 -11.10
N GLY A 73 -6.93 15.24 -10.13
CA GLY A 73 -8.29 15.73 -10.29
C GLY A 73 -9.34 14.79 -9.70
N GLU A 74 -10.49 15.36 -9.34
CA GLU A 74 -11.60 14.66 -8.68
C GLU A 74 -12.15 13.47 -9.46
N GLN A 75 -12.05 13.44 -10.79
CA GLN A 75 -12.58 12.32 -11.58
C GLN A 75 -11.61 11.14 -11.70
N THR A 76 -10.51 11.15 -10.94
CA THR A 76 -9.51 10.08 -10.96
C THR A 76 -10.07 8.81 -10.34
N LEU A 77 -9.95 7.70 -11.08
CA LEU A 77 -10.25 6.37 -10.56
C LEU A 77 -9.05 5.83 -9.79
N LEU A 78 -9.29 5.31 -8.60
CA LEU A 78 -8.26 4.74 -7.74
C LEU A 78 -8.50 3.25 -7.55
N LEU A 79 -7.50 2.43 -7.88
CA LEU A 79 -7.48 1.01 -7.62
C LEU A 79 -6.43 0.70 -6.56
N ALA A 80 -6.87 0.49 -5.33
CA ALA A 80 -6.03 0.20 -4.18
C ALA A 80 -5.96 -1.31 -3.95
N GLN A 81 -4.84 -1.90 -4.36
CA GLN A 81 -4.53 -3.29 -4.14
C GLN A 81 -4.00 -3.49 -2.70
N VAL A 82 -4.78 -4.23 -1.90
CA VAL A 82 -4.58 -4.37 -0.45
C VAL A 82 -4.71 -5.83 -0.02
N ARG A 83 -3.94 -6.21 1.00
CA ARG A 83 -4.17 -7.49 1.69
C ARG A 83 -5.45 -7.39 2.51
N MET A 84 -6.24 -8.46 2.51
CA MET A 84 -7.58 -8.61 3.09
C MET A 84 -7.88 -7.64 4.26
N PRO A 85 -8.98 -6.88 4.20
CA PRO A 85 -9.25 -5.88 5.20
C PRO A 85 -9.59 -6.48 6.56
N SER A 86 -9.17 -5.79 7.62
CA SER A 86 -9.54 -6.19 8.98
C SER A 86 -11.03 -6.00 9.18
N ILE A 87 -11.72 -7.07 9.57
CA ILE A 87 -13.19 -7.13 9.69
C ILE A 87 -13.73 -6.09 10.70
N ASP A 88 -12.95 -5.76 11.73
CA ASP A 88 -13.41 -4.93 12.86
C ASP A 88 -13.06 -3.45 12.74
N LEU A 89 -12.48 -2.99 11.62
CA LEU A 89 -12.07 -1.60 11.45
C LEU A 89 -12.95 -0.87 10.44
N ALA A 90 -13.55 0.25 10.86
CA ALA A 90 -14.26 1.15 9.97
C ALA A 90 -13.28 1.78 8.96
N LEU A 91 -13.55 1.60 7.67
CA LEU A 91 -12.77 2.23 6.61
C LEU A 91 -13.03 3.74 6.57
N PRO A 92 -11.99 4.57 6.34
CA PRO A 92 -12.15 5.98 6.02
C PRO A 92 -13.14 6.21 4.87
N LYS A 93 -13.93 7.29 4.95
CA LYS A 93 -15.05 7.56 4.01
C LYS A 93 -14.61 7.67 2.55
N ASN A 94 -13.44 8.26 2.30
CA ASN A 94 -12.89 8.40 0.95
C ASN A 94 -12.49 7.05 0.34
N LEU A 95 -12.11 6.05 1.14
CA LEU A 95 -11.85 4.70 0.65
C LEU A 95 -13.13 3.92 0.30
N LEU A 96 -14.29 4.42 0.73
CA LEU A 96 -15.62 3.90 0.39
C LEU A 96 -16.25 4.66 -0.79
N ASP A 97 -15.52 5.59 -1.39
CA ASP A 97 -16.00 6.38 -2.52
C ASP A 97 -16.18 5.49 -3.77
N PRO A 98 -17.23 5.66 -4.58
CA PRO A 98 -17.45 4.87 -5.80
C PRO A 98 -16.30 4.90 -6.82
N ARG A 99 -15.42 5.91 -6.75
CA ARG A 99 -14.21 6.03 -7.58
C ARG A 99 -13.07 5.13 -7.10
N VAL A 100 -13.20 4.51 -5.92
CA VAL A 100 -12.19 3.66 -5.29
C VAL A 100 -12.59 2.19 -5.38
N THR A 101 -11.75 1.38 -6.01
CA THR A 101 -11.83 -0.08 -5.97
C THR A 101 -10.74 -0.61 -5.04
N MET A 102 -11.13 -1.33 -4.00
CA MET A 102 -10.21 -2.01 -3.08
C MET A 102 -10.28 -3.52 -3.27
N GLY A 103 -9.14 -4.20 -3.35
CA GLY A 103 -9.13 -5.65 -3.57
C GLY A 103 -7.75 -6.23 -3.82
N ALA A 104 -7.71 -7.45 -4.36
CA ALA A 104 -6.48 -8.12 -4.77
C ALA A 104 -6.39 -8.14 -6.31
N HIS A 105 -5.18 -8.22 -6.85
CA HIS A 105 -4.92 -8.37 -8.29
C HIS A 105 -5.52 -7.29 -9.21
N LEU A 106 -5.53 -6.04 -8.75
CA LEU A 106 -6.17 -4.91 -9.45
C LEU A 106 -5.34 -4.32 -10.60
N TRP A 107 -4.08 -4.73 -10.79
CA TRP A 107 -3.22 -4.19 -11.85
C TRP A 107 -3.85 -4.27 -13.24
N ASN A 108 -4.36 -5.45 -13.60
CA ASN A 108 -4.96 -5.69 -14.93
C ASN A 108 -6.26 -4.89 -15.11
N GLU A 109 -7.02 -4.72 -14.04
CA GLU A 109 -8.23 -3.92 -14.04
C GLU A 109 -7.92 -2.42 -14.20
N ALA A 110 -6.90 -1.92 -13.51
CA ALA A 110 -6.43 -0.54 -13.65
C ALA A 110 -5.99 -0.26 -15.09
N LEU A 111 -5.21 -1.18 -15.66
CA LEU A 111 -4.77 -1.08 -17.06
C LEU A 111 -5.95 -1.15 -18.04
N PHE A 112 -6.97 -1.96 -17.75
CA PHE A 112 -8.19 -2.01 -18.55
C PHE A 112 -8.90 -0.66 -18.53
N TRP A 113 -9.18 -0.09 -17.35
CA TRP A 113 -9.85 1.21 -17.22
C TRP A 113 -9.04 2.35 -17.85
N ALA A 114 -7.72 2.36 -17.68
CA ALA A 114 -6.83 3.34 -18.28
C ALA A 114 -6.90 3.37 -19.82
N ARG A 115 -7.22 2.23 -20.44
CA ARG A 115 -7.42 2.10 -21.90
C ARG A 115 -8.81 2.53 -22.35
N GLN A 116 -9.85 2.27 -21.55
CA GLN A 116 -11.23 2.59 -21.89
C GLN A 116 -11.57 4.07 -21.66
N LEU A 117 -10.97 4.68 -20.63
CA LEU A 117 -11.30 6.02 -20.19
C LEU A 117 -10.21 7.02 -20.59
N GLN A 118 -10.62 8.29 -20.66
CA GLN A 118 -9.69 9.42 -20.75
C GLN A 118 -9.40 10.04 -19.37
N THR A 119 -10.18 9.68 -18.35
CA THR A 119 -9.91 10.12 -16.98
C THR A 119 -8.60 9.51 -16.46
N PRO A 120 -7.91 10.21 -15.56
CA PRO A 120 -6.80 9.65 -14.82
C PRO A 120 -7.20 8.35 -14.11
N VAL A 121 -6.30 7.37 -14.16
CA VAL A 121 -6.43 6.11 -13.43
C VAL A 121 -5.15 5.91 -12.65
N VAL A 122 -5.27 5.70 -11.34
CA VAL A 122 -4.14 5.43 -10.46
C VAL A 122 -4.33 4.07 -9.80
N TRP A 123 -3.26 3.29 -9.81
CA TRP A 123 -3.15 2.02 -9.11
C TRP A 123 -2.12 2.14 -8.01
N ILE A 124 -2.45 1.60 -6.83
CA ILE A 124 -1.54 1.49 -5.70
C ILE A 124 -1.49 0.01 -5.29
N SER A 125 -0.30 -0.57 -5.16
CA SER A 125 -0.10 -1.80 -4.40
C SER A 125 0.52 -1.49 -3.05
N ALA A 126 -0.30 -1.69 -2.02
CA ALA A 126 0.09 -1.58 -0.62
C ALA A 126 0.09 -2.96 0.06
N GLU A 127 0.11 -4.04 -0.71
CA GLU A 127 0.13 -5.40 -0.18
C GLU A 127 1.44 -5.70 0.54
N GLN A 128 2.58 -5.17 0.10
CA GLN A 128 3.88 -5.50 0.71
C GLN A 128 4.17 -4.71 1.99
N ILE A 129 3.28 -3.80 2.41
CA ILE A 129 3.40 -3.13 3.71
C ILE A 129 3.14 -4.15 4.82
N ARG A 130 4.07 -4.25 5.77
CA ARG A 130 3.95 -5.13 6.93
C ARG A 130 3.01 -4.51 7.94
N ARG A 131 2.01 -5.30 8.35
CA ARG A 131 1.09 -4.97 9.45
C ARG A 131 1.41 -5.75 10.71
N ASP A 132 2.09 -6.89 10.57
CA ASP A 132 2.61 -7.72 11.66
C ASP A 132 4.06 -8.15 11.37
N LEU A 133 4.78 -8.58 12.41
CA LEU A 133 6.15 -9.11 12.32
C LEU A 133 6.26 -10.33 11.39
N TRP A 134 5.20 -11.15 11.34
CA TRP A 134 5.17 -12.36 10.52
C TRP A 134 4.76 -12.11 9.08
N ASP A 135 4.40 -10.87 8.73
CA ASP A 135 4.14 -10.51 7.34
C ASP A 135 5.46 -10.54 6.55
N GLY A 136 5.53 -11.41 5.53
CA GLY A 136 6.66 -11.51 4.61
C GLY A 136 6.84 -10.33 3.67
N GLY A 137 6.14 -9.20 3.88
CA GLY A 137 6.25 -8.01 3.04
C GLY A 137 7.62 -7.35 3.12
N ASP A 138 7.92 -6.38 2.27
CA ASP A 138 9.19 -5.63 2.29
C ASP A 138 8.99 -4.12 2.51
N ASN A 139 7.76 -3.70 2.84
CA ASN A 139 7.36 -2.31 3.00
C ASN A 139 7.49 -1.46 1.73
N LEU A 140 7.41 -2.10 0.56
CA LEU A 140 7.25 -1.39 -0.70
C LEU A 140 5.79 -1.00 -0.95
N LEU A 141 5.62 0.24 -1.40
CA LEU A 141 4.42 0.79 -1.99
C LEU A 141 4.67 1.01 -3.48
N HIS A 142 3.94 0.31 -4.34
CA HIS A 142 4.04 0.52 -5.79
C HIS A 142 2.90 1.38 -6.28
N ILE A 143 3.19 2.31 -7.18
CA ILE A 143 2.21 3.22 -7.72
C ILE A 143 2.38 3.28 -9.24
N ALA A 144 1.26 3.23 -9.95
CA ALA A 144 1.19 3.47 -11.39
C ALA A 144 0.05 4.42 -11.71
N ALA A 145 0.32 5.41 -12.57
CA ALA A 145 -0.65 6.40 -12.99
C ALA A 145 -0.71 6.47 -14.53
N TRP A 146 -1.92 6.44 -15.08
CA TRP A 146 -2.21 6.59 -16.51
C TRP A 146 -3.07 7.83 -16.76
N ASN A 147 -3.00 8.37 -17.98
CA ASN A 147 -3.74 9.57 -18.39
C ASN A 147 -3.41 10.83 -17.58
N THR A 148 -2.23 10.87 -16.96
CA THR A 148 -1.74 11.98 -16.11
C THR A 148 -0.70 12.85 -16.81
N ALA A 149 -0.80 13.03 -18.14
CA ALA A 149 0.23 13.74 -18.91
C ALA A 149 0.40 15.23 -18.52
N GLN A 150 -0.60 15.81 -17.84
CA GLN A 150 -0.59 17.19 -17.35
C GLN A 150 -0.16 17.29 -15.87
N THR A 151 0.03 16.17 -15.17
CA THR A 151 0.47 16.18 -13.77
C THR A 151 1.99 16.19 -13.71
N PRO A 152 2.59 16.77 -12.65
CA PRO A 152 4.01 16.61 -12.35
C PRO A 152 4.42 15.14 -12.23
N ALA A 153 5.73 14.89 -12.23
CA ALA A 153 6.25 13.53 -12.12
C ALA A 153 5.73 12.86 -10.85
N ILE A 154 5.35 11.58 -10.93
CA ILE A 154 4.73 10.84 -9.81
C ILE A 154 5.52 10.96 -8.48
N THR A 155 6.84 11.10 -8.52
CA THR A 155 7.66 11.29 -7.33
C THR A 155 7.50 12.67 -6.67
N GLU A 156 7.20 13.71 -7.45
CA GLU A 156 7.14 15.10 -6.97
C GLU A 156 5.89 15.39 -6.13
N TRP A 157 4.78 14.68 -6.35
CA TRP A 157 3.54 14.87 -5.62
C TRP A 157 3.18 13.72 -4.66
N PHE A 158 4.02 12.67 -4.56
CA PHE A 158 3.85 11.60 -3.57
C PHE A 158 4.87 11.62 -2.43
N LEU A 159 6.11 12.08 -2.66
CA LEU A 159 7.17 12.01 -1.65
C LEU A 159 6.93 12.92 -0.43
N PRO A 160 6.53 14.21 -0.58
CA PRO A 160 6.39 15.11 0.56
C PRO A 160 5.42 14.58 1.62
N ASP A 161 4.39 13.87 1.18
CA ASP A 161 3.31 13.37 2.03
C ASP A 161 3.63 12.03 2.69
N LEU A 162 4.79 11.46 2.41
CA LEU A 162 5.30 10.24 3.01
C LEU A 162 6.57 10.48 3.83
N ASP A 163 6.93 11.75 4.08
CA ASP A 163 8.09 12.14 4.88
C ASP A 163 8.05 11.55 6.30
N TYR A 164 6.86 11.40 6.89
CA TYR A 164 6.71 10.79 8.21
C TYR A 164 7.06 9.29 8.24
N PHE A 165 6.95 8.60 7.11
CA PHE A 165 7.46 7.23 6.92
C PHE A 165 8.91 7.19 6.41
N ALA A 166 9.55 8.35 6.23
CA ALA A 166 10.84 8.50 5.56
C ALA A 166 10.88 7.74 4.23
N ALA A 167 9.82 7.88 3.41
CA ALA A 167 9.71 7.13 2.17
C ALA A 167 10.83 7.51 1.19
N GLN A 168 11.46 6.49 0.60
CA GLN A 168 12.50 6.68 -0.41
C GLN A 168 12.09 6.03 -1.72
N VAL A 169 12.41 6.69 -2.83
CA VAL A 169 12.26 6.09 -4.15
C VAL A 169 13.15 4.86 -4.24
N HIS A 170 12.52 3.72 -4.45
CA HIS A 170 13.20 2.46 -4.66
C HIS A 170 13.15 2.13 -6.15
N THR A 171 14.29 1.81 -6.76
CA THR A 171 14.32 1.24 -8.10
C THR A 171 13.78 -0.19 -8.01
N SER A 172 12.46 -0.36 -8.11
CA SER A 172 11.92 -1.69 -8.37
C SER A 172 12.28 -2.12 -9.79
N PRO A 173 12.52 -3.42 -10.02
CA PRO A 173 12.39 -3.95 -11.37
C PRO A 173 10.99 -3.61 -11.88
N VAL A 174 10.89 -3.26 -13.16
CA VAL A 174 9.63 -3.08 -13.87
C VAL A 174 8.71 -4.23 -13.47
N HIS A 175 7.51 -3.92 -12.94
CA HIS A 175 6.52 -4.95 -12.62
C HIS A 175 6.36 -5.84 -13.84
N GLU A 176 6.87 -7.07 -13.79
CA GLU A 176 6.55 -8.06 -14.81
C GLU A 176 5.03 -8.24 -14.74
N PRO A 177 4.29 -8.02 -15.84
CA PRO A 177 2.88 -8.37 -15.86
C PRO A 177 2.81 -9.86 -15.55
N PHE A 178 2.12 -10.21 -14.46
CA PHE A 178 1.88 -11.60 -14.11
C PHE A 178 1.24 -12.30 -15.31
N THR A 179 2.02 -13.15 -15.98
CA THR A 179 1.50 -14.13 -16.90
C THR A 179 0.67 -15.11 -16.07
N THR A 180 -0.63 -15.16 -16.35
CA THR A 180 -1.49 -16.21 -15.83
C THR A 180 -1.02 -17.54 -16.42
N SER A 181 -0.05 -18.19 -15.77
CA SER A 181 0.13 -19.63 -15.89
C SER A 181 -1.08 -20.27 -15.22
N GLN A 182 -2.11 -20.53 -16.02
CA GLN A 182 -3.23 -21.38 -15.59
C GLN A 182 -2.63 -22.67 -14.99
N PRO A 183 -3.11 -23.13 -13.83
CA PRO A 183 -2.76 -24.46 -13.37
C PRO A 183 -3.25 -25.45 -14.44
N LYS A 184 -2.32 -26.22 -15.02
CA LYS A 184 -2.70 -27.35 -15.87
C LYS A 184 -3.57 -28.28 -15.03
N CYS A 185 -4.87 -28.33 -15.31
CA CYS A 185 -5.74 -29.40 -14.85
C CYS A 185 -5.12 -30.71 -15.30
N THR A 186 -4.49 -31.42 -14.36
CA THR A 186 -4.10 -32.80 -14.57
C THR A 186 -5.37 -33.60 -14.35
N HIS A 187 -6.08 -33.92 -15.44
CA HIS A 187 -7.15 -34.90 -15.39
C HIS A 187 -6.52 -36.22 -14.94
N VAL A 188 -6.78 -36.60 -13.69
CA VAL A 188 -6.58 -37.98 -13.24
C VAL A 188 -7.67 -38.80 -13.91
N GLN A 189 -7.30 -39.54 -14.96
CA GLN A 189 -8.15 -40.59 -15.49
C GLN A 189 -8.18 -41.73 -14.46
N VAL A 190 -9.39 -42.06 -14.00
CA VAL A 190 -9.71 -43.27 -13.23
C VAL A 190 -9.80 -44.45 -14.19
#